data_AF-X0YQC5-F1
#
_entry.id   AF-X0YQC5-F1
#
_cell.length_a   1.000
_cell.length_b   1.000
_cell.length_c   1.000
_cell.angle_alpha   90.00
_cell.angle_beta   90.00
_cell.angle_gamma   90.00
#
_symmetry.space_group_name_H-M   'P 1'
#
loop_
_entity.id
_entity.type
_entity.pdbx_description
1 polymer ?
#
loop_
_entity_poly.entity_id
_entity_poly.type
_entity_poly.pdbx_seq_one_letter_code
_entity_poly.pdbx_strand_id
1 'polypeptide(L)'
;MKVCIYGRVSTGEQDAENQIMALTTWAAQRDYEVVKVYQEEESAWKSGHQRVLTDLIADARRRKFQAVLVWALDRLSREGALAMRI
;
A
#
# COMPACT_ATOMS: atom_id res chain seq x y z
N MET A 1 -17.03 -1.79 0.77
CA MET A 1 -16.06 -1.49 1.86
C MET A 1 -14.97 -0.57 1.30
N LYS A 2 -14.55 0.50 2.00
CA LYS A 2 -13.50 1.41 1.52
C LYS A 2 -12.11 0.86 1.82
N VAL A 3 -11.27 0.72 0.82
CA VAL A 3 -9.92 0.17 0.94
C VAL A 3 -8.90 1.07 0.26
N CYS A 4 -7.64 0.97 0.66
CA CYS A 4 -6.54 1.55 -0.10
C CYS A 4 -5.57 0.46 -0.55
N ILE A 5 -4.74 0.76 -1.54
CA ILE A 5 -3.66 -0.13 -2.01
C ILE A 5 -2.34 0.50 -1.61
N TYR A 6 -1.42 -0.30 -1.09
CA TYR A 6 -0.02 0.09 -0.88
C TYR A 6 0.90 -0.83 -1.68
N GLY A 7 1.72 -0.22 -2.52
CA GLY A 7 2.69 -0.91 -3.37
C GLY A 7 4.07 -0.27 -3.26
N ARG A 8 5.11 -1.08 -3.40
CA ARG A 8 6.48 -0.61 -3.56
C ARG A 8 6.91 -0.81 -5.00
N VAL A 9 7.43 0.25 -5.61
CA VAL A 9 7.87 0.24 -6.99
C VAL A 9 9.37 0.44 -7.02
N SER A 10 10.07 -0.46 -7.71
CA SER A 10 11.44 -0.17 -8.14
C SER A 10 11.34 0.65 -9.43
N THR A 11 12.43 1.31 -9.82
CA THR A 11 12.50 2.11 -11.06
C THR A 11 12.22 1.32 -12.34
N GLY A 12 12.01 0.00 -12.26
CA GLY A 12 11.42 -0.82 -13.33
C GLY A 12 9.90 -0.88 -13.19
N GLU A 13 9.20 0.01 -13.88
CA GLU A 13 7.78 0.35 -13.67
C GLU A 13 6.78 -0.79 -14.01
N GLN A 14 7.16 -1.75 -14.86
CA GLN A 14 6.20 -2.71 -15.45
C GLN A 14 5.58 -3.69 -14.44
N ASP A 15 6.33 -4.15 -13.45
CA ASP A 15 5.80 -5.14 -12.48
C ASP A 15 4.87 -4.51 -11.44
N ALA A 16 5.09 -3.23 -11.13
CA ALA A 16 4.30 -2.50 -10.15
C ALA A 16 2.88 -2.20 -10.63
N GLU A 17 2.75 -1.72 -11.87
CA GLU A 17 1.43 -1.43 -12.47
C GLU A 17 0.57 -2.69 -12.56
N ASN A 18 1.18 -3.82 -12.94
CA ASN A 18 0.51 -5.11 -13.00
C ASN A 18 -0.02 -5.56 -11.62
N GLN A 19 0.76 -5.37 -10.54
CA GLN A 19 0.33 -5.70 -9.18
C GLN A 19 -0.83 -4.81 -8.72
N ILE A 20 -0.77 -3.50 -8.99
CA ILE A 20 -1.83 -2.55 -8.62
C ILE A 20 -3.13 -2.88 -9.36
N MET A 21 -3.04 -3.19 -10.65
CA MET A 21 -4.19 -3.58 -11.46
C MET A 21 -4.82 -4.89 -10.97
N ALA A 22 -4.01 -5.89 -10.61
CA ALA A 22 -4.49 -7.13 -10.02
C ALA A 22 -5.21 -6.90 -8.68
N LEU A 23 -4.66 -6.07 -7.79
CA LEU A 23 -5.29 -5.73 -6.51
C LEU A 23 -6.60 -4.93 -6.70
N THR A 24 -6.62 -4.01 -7.66
CA THR A 24 -7.82 -3.23 -8.00
C THR A 24 -8.93 -4.15 -8.53
N THR A 25 -8.58 -5.12 -9.37
CA THR A 25 -9.52 -6.13 -9.89
C THR A 25 -10.05 -7.01 -8.76
N TRP A 26 -9.17 -7.48 -7.88
CA TRP A 26 -9.54 -8.28 -6.72
C TRP A 26 -10.48 -7.54 -5.76
N ALA A 27 -10.26 -6.23 -5.57
CA ALA A 27 -11.10 -5.35 -4.78
C ALA A 27 -12.50 -5.19 -5.42
N ALA A 28 -12.54 -4.94 -6.74
CA ALA A 28 -13.79 -4.82 -7.49
C ALA A 28 -14.64 -6.09 -7.42
N GLN A 29 -14.01 -7.27 -7.53
CA GLN A 29 -14.68 -8.58 -7.40
C GLN A 29 -15.32 -8.81 -6.01
N ARG A 30 -15.01 -7.99 -5.01
CA ARG A 30 -15.53 -8.07 -3.63
C ARG A 30 -16.40 -6.88 -3.25
N ASP A 31 -16.78 -6.03 -4.21
CA ASP A 31 -17.50 -4.79 -3.97
C ASP A 31 -16.74 -3.84 -3.00
N TYR A 32 -15.41 -3.85 -3.09
CA TYR A 32 -14.55 -2.93 -2.35
C TYR A 32 -14.26 -1.70 -3.21
N GLU A 33 -14.38 -0.52 -2.61
CA GLU A 33 -14.08 0.77 -3.23
C GLU A 33 -12.63 1.13 -2.91
N VAL A 34 -11.77 1.13 -3.94
CA VAL A 34 -10.38 1.59 -3.81
C VAL A 34 -10.38 3.12 -3.78
N VAL A 35 -10.19 3.71 -2.59
CA VAL A 35 -10.26 5.17 -2.41
C VAL A 35 -8.92 5.89 -2.65
N LYS A 36 -7.81 5.16 -2.59
CA LYS A 36 -6.46 5.71 -2.79
C LYS A 36 -5.44 4.60 -3.05
N VAL A 37 -4.45 4.90 -3.89
CA VAL A 37 -3.27 4.05 -4.14
C VAL A 37 -2.03 4.79 -3.64
N TYR A 38 -1.25 4.14 -2.80
CA TYR A 38 0.00 4.62 -2.23
C TYR A 38 1.15 3.85 -2.87
N GLN A 39 2.05 4.57 -3.55
CA GLN A 39 3.20 3.97 -4.23
C GLN A 39 4.47 4.53 -3.59
N GLU A 40 5.28 3.66 -2.99
CA GLU A 40 6.55 4.03 -2.35
C GLU A 40 7.72 3.56 -3.23
N GLU A 41 8.69 4.43 -3.46
CA GLU A 41 9.90 4.05 -4.19
C GLU A 41 10.80 3.14 -3.33
N GLU A 42 11.43 2.14 -3.96
CA GLU A 42 12.35 1.26 -3.24
C GLU A 42 13.57 2.01 -2.66
N SER A 43 14.02 3.07 -3.34
CA SER A 43 15.07 4.00 -2.91
C SER A 43 14.68 4.77 -1.63
N ALA A 44 13.45 5.27 -1.57
CA ALA A 44 12.88 5.95 -0.43
C ALA A 44 12.77 5.02 0.78
N TRP A 45 12.37 3.76 0.55
CA TRP A 45 12.35 2.74 1.59
C TRP A 45 13.75 2.46 2.18
N LYS A 46 14.76 2.26 1.31
CA LYS A 46 16.14 1.96 1.72
C LYS A 46 16.80 3.11 2.49
N SER A 47 16.45 4.35 2.15
CA SER A 47 16.98 5.54 2.82
C SER A 47 16.21 5.92 4.10
N GLY A 48 15.20 5.14 4.51
CA GLY A 48 14.37 5.43 5.68
C GLY A 48 13.37 6.57 5.48
N HIS A 49 13.23 7.08 4.25
CA HIS A 49 12.32 8.18 3.91
C HIS A 49 10.96 7.64 3.46
N GLN A 50 10.28 6.92 4.34
CA GLN A 50 9.01 6.24 4.07
C GLN A 50 7.82 7.21 4.16
N ARG A 51 7.88 8.31 3.40
CA ARG A 51 6.87 9.38 3.44
C ARG A 51 5.49 8.86 3.05
N VAL A 52 5.43 7.99 2.04
CA VAL A 52 4.16 7.46 1.54
C VAL A 52 3.54 6.51 2.57
N LEU A 53 4.35 5.69 3.24
CA LEU A 53 3.87 4.88 4.36
C LEU A 53 3.37 5.75 5.52
N THR A 54 4.07 6.85 5.83
CA THR A 54 3.67 7.80 6.87
C THR A 54 2.31 8.42 6.56
N ASP A 55 2.09 8.84 5.31
CA ASP A 55 0.81 9.38 4.85
C ASP A 55 -0.31 8.34 4.89
N LEU A 56 -0.02 7.08 4.55
CA LEU A 56 -0.97 5.98 4.67
C LEU A 56 -1.42 5.80 6.12
N ILE A 57 -0.47 5.77 7.06
CA ILE A 57 -0.76 5.64 8.49
C ILE A 57 -1.59 6.83 8.99
N ALA A 58 -1.25 8.06 8.57
CA ALA A 58 -2.01 9.25 8.93
C ALA A 58 -3.47 9.21 8.40
N ASP A 59 -3.66 8.74 7.17
CA ASP A 59 -4.99 8.59 6.56
C ASP A 59 -5.79 7.44 7.19
N ALA A 60 -5.12 6.35 7.61
CA ALA A 60 -5.72 5.26 8.39
C ALA A 60 -6.23 5.76 9.75
N ARG A 61 -5.43 6.56 10.47
CA ARG A 61 -5.81 7.20 11.74
C ARG A 61 -7.03 8.12 11.60
N ARG A 62 -7.17 8.76 10.44
CA ARG A 62 -8.33 9.60 10.09
C ARG A 62 -9.55 8.78 9.65
N ARG A 63 -9.48 7.44 9.69
CA ARG A 63 -10.55 6.52 9.29
C ARG A 63 -11.04 6.74 7.85
N LYS A 64 -10.14 7.14 6.94
CA LYS A 64 -10.48 7.35 5.51
C LYS A 64 -10.81 6.05 4.76
N PHE A 65 -10.32 4.92 5.26
CA PHE A 65 -10.55 3.58 4.72
C PHE A 65 -10.57 2.55 5.87
N GLN A 66 -11.03 1.35 5.58
CA GLN A 66 -11.21 0.25 6.54
C GLN A 66 -10.13 -0.83 6.43
N ALA A 67 -9.49 -0.97 5.26
CA ALA A 67 -8.42 -1.94 5.04
C ALA A 67 -7.37 -1.43 4.05
N VAL A 68 -6.16 -1.99 4.16
CA VAL A 68 -5.04 -1.77 3.24
C VAL A 68 -4.79 -3.07 2.48
N LEU A 69 -4.77 -3.00 1.16
CA LEU A 69 -4.39 -4.10 0.28
C LEU A 69 -2.92 -3.99 -0.09
N VAL A 70 -2.19 -5.08 0.06
CA VAL A 70 -0.77 -5.19 -0.30
C VAL A 70 -0.58 -6.47 -1.10
N TRP A 71 0.33 -6.44 -2.07
CA TRP A 71 0.65 -7.63 -2.87
C TRP A 71 1.28 -8.73 -2.01
N ALA A 72 2.19 -8.35 -1.11
CA ALA A 72 2.84 -9.26 -0.18
C ALA A 72 3.24 -8.51 1.10
N LEU A 73 3.11 -9.16 2.26
CA LEU A 73 3.31 -8.52 3.57
C LEU A 73 4.77 -8.11 3.82
N ASP A 74 5.73 -8.84 3.26
CA ASP A 74 7.16 -8.51 3.29
C ASP A 74 7.49 -7.18 2.60
N ARG A 75 6.61 -6.73 1.68
CA ARG A 75 6.71 -5.43 1.02
C ARG A 75 6.18 -4.29 1.90
N LEU A 76 5.32 -4.59 2.87
CA LEU A 76 4.80 -3.62 3.83
C LEU A 76 5.78 -3.44 5.00
N SER A 77 6.24 -4.53 5.61
CA SER A 77 7.27 -4.51 6.66
C SER A 77 7.93 -5.88 6.77
N ARG A 78 9.25 -5.91 6.93
CA ARG A 78 9.98 -7.16 7.23
C ARG A 78 9.72 -7.67 8.65
N GLU A 79 9.34 -6.78 9.56
CA GLU A 79 9.00 -7.11 10.96
C GLU A 79 7.48 -7.35 11.14
N GLY A 80 6.73 -7.35 10.03
CA GLY A 80 5.29 -7.53 10.02
C GLY A 80 4.50 -6.26 10.37
N ALA A 81 3.17 -6.37 10.30
CA ALA A 81 2.25 -5.26 10.52
C ALA A 81 2.28 -4.71 11.96
N LEU A 82 2.72 -5.50 12.95
CA LEU A 82 2.81 -5.09 14.36
C LEU A 82 3.96 -4.13 14.65
N ALA A 83 5.00 -4.12 13.81
CA ALA A 83 6.08 -3.15 13.92
C ALA A 83 5.64 -1.75 13.44
N MET A 84 4.54 -1.66 12.69
CA MET A 84 3.93 -0.38 12.33
C MET A 84 3.15 0.15 13.53
N ARG A 85 3.78 1.05 14.30
CA ARG A 85 3.09 1.80 15.36
C ARG A 85 2.04 2.73 14.73
N ILE A 86 0.82 2.22 14.60
CA ILE A 86 -0.42 2.95 14.28
C ILE A 86 -0.94 3.74 15.48
#